data_AF-A0A842W8E7-F1
#
_entry.id   AF-A0A842W8E7-F1
#
_cell.length_a   1.000
_cell.length_b   1.000
_cell.length_c   1.000
_cell.angle_alpha   90.00
_cell.angle_beta   90.00
_cell.angle_gamma   90.00
#
_symmetry.space_group_name_H-M   'P 1'
#
loop_
_entity.id
_entity.type
_entity.pdbx_description
1 polymer ?
#
loop_
_entity_poly.entity_id
_entity_poly.type
_entity_poly.pdbx_seq_one_letter_code
_entity_poly.pdbx_strand_id
1 'polypeptide(L)'
;MKCIKCQNSGTTGLKHLGPMCNKCFLRTIEKRVRKDLTTNKIFAPNDHILLINDKSVKAAICRYFLDSIKKDIPLDIHIKSIKTGEYDKIVTSANLDYEIESFLESLFTNKPYTQSKEVHLLRTVSDEEIITLKKILKLKGSVKKTKMGKILDKLEKQYPGSKFGLFKSSSRTSAV
;
A
#
# COMPACT_ATOMS: atom_id res chain seq x y z
N MET A 1 -15.77 -16.40 -14.44
CA MET A 1 -14.70 -17.21 -13.81
C MET A 1 -15.02 -17.43 -12.34
N LYS A 2 -14.63 -18.57 -11.75
CA LYS A 2 -14.81 -18.83 -10.30
C LYS A 2 -13.66 -18.23 -9.49
N CYS A 3 -13.95 -17.83 -8.27
CA CYS A 3 -12.97 -17.33 -7.31
C CYS A 3 -12.07 -18.48 -6.84
N ILE A 4 -10.75 -18.31 -6.91
CA ILE A 4 -9.79 -19.34 -6.48
C ILE A 4 -9.92 -19.68 -4.98
N LYS A 5 -10.38 -18.74 -4.14
CA LYS A 5 -10.43 -18.92 -2.68
C LYS A 5 -11.75 -19.51 -2.17
N CYS A 6 -12.89 -19.08 -2.72
CA CYS A 6 -14.20 -19.50 -2.22
C CYS A 6 -15.10 -20.12 -3.28
N GLN A 7 -14.61 -20.32 -4.52
CA GLN A 7 -15.33 -20.91 -5.65
C GLN A 7 -16.59 -20.18 -6.14
N ASN A 8 -17.04 -19.12 -5.45
CA ASN A 8 -18.11 -18.23 -5.92
C ASN A 8 -17.72 -17.45 -7.19
N SER A 9 -18.64 -16.66 -7.75
CA SER A 9 -18.35 -15.80 -8.89
C SER A 9 -17.16 -14.86 -8.62
N GLY A 10 -16.12 -14.98 -9.43
CA GLY A 10 -14.93 -14.13 -9.39
C GLY A 10 -15.11 -12.91 -10.28
N THR A 11 -14.88 -11.72 -9.73
CA THR A 11 -15.07 -10.41 -10.38
C THR A 11 -13.74 -9.70 -10.65
N THR A 12 -12.70 -9.98 -9.87
CA THR A 12 -11.40 -9.30 -9.96
C THR A 12 -10.37 -10.24 -10.56
N GLY A 13 -9.76 -9.88 -11.69
CA GLY A 13 -8.76 -10.69 -12.39
C GLY A 13 -7.41 -9.98 -12.49
N LEU A 14 -6.74 -9.75 -11.36
CA LEU A 14 -5.35 -9.28 -11.39
C LEU A 14 -4.43 -10.45 -11.73
N LYS A 15 -3.49 -10.25 -12.66
CA LYS A 15 -2.63 -11.33 -13.18
C LYS A 15 -1.89 -12.09 -12.09
N HIS A 16 -1.38 -11.39 -11.08
CA HIS A 16 -0.60 -11.97 -9.99
C HIS A 16 -1.43 -12.65 -8.88
N LEU A 17 -2.74 -12.42 -8.83
CA LEU A 17 -3.64 -13.01 -7.81
C LEU A 17 -4.65 -14.01 -8.38
N GLY A 18 -4.85 -13.99 -9.70
CA GLY A 18 -5.90 -14.76 -10.38
C GLY A 18 -7.32 -14.25 -10.07
N PRO A 19 -8.35 -14.94 -10.59
CA PRO A 19 -9.75 -14.56 -10.38
C PRO A 19 -10.17 -14.68 -8.90
N MET A 20 -10.67 -13.58 -8.33
CA MET A 20 -11.21 -13.52 -6.97
C MET A 20 -12.54 -12.79 -6.91
N CYS A 21 -13.38 -13.13 -5.92
CA CYS A 21 -14.54 -12.32 -5.57
C CYS A 21 -14.12 -11.13 -4.69
N ASN A 22 -14.95 -10.08 -4.64
CA ASN A 22 -14.64 -8.85 -3.89
C ASN A 22 -14.27 -9.12 -2.41
N LYS A 23 -14.99 -10.02 -1.73
CA LYS A 23 -14.73 -10.37 -0.32
C LYS A 23 -13.38 -11.05 -0.13
N CYS A 24 -13.04 -12.01 -1.00
CA CYS A 24 -11.76 -12.71 -0.94
C CYS A 24 -10.59 -11.79 -1.30
N PHE A 25 -10.79 -10.90 -2.27
CA PHE A 25 -9.81 -9.89 -2.64
C PHE A 25 -9.49 -8.97 -1.45
N LEU A 26 -10.51 -8.35 -0.85
CA LEU A 26 -10.38 -7.48 0.31
C LEU A 26 -9.63 -8.17 1.46
N ARG A 27 -10.05 -9.40 1.82
CA ARG A 27 -9.41 -10.19 2.87
C ARG A 27 -7.95 -10.54 2.55
N THR A 28 -7.62 -10.76 1.27
CA THR A 28 -6.26 -11.07 0.84
C THR A 28 -5.35 -9.87 1.00
N ILE A 29 -5.79 -8.69 0.55
CA ILE A 29 -5.00 -7.45 0.70
C ILE A 29 -4.86 -7.10 2.18
N GLU A 30 -5.94 -7.18 2.96
CA GLU A 30 -5.91 -6.91 4.39
C GLU A 30 -4.91 -7.81 5.13
N LYS A 31 -4.93 -9.12 4.84
CA LYS A 31 -3.95 -10.06 5.40
C LYS A 31 -2.51 -9.70 5.01
N ARG A 32 -2.30 -9.22 3.78
CA ARG A 32 -0.96 -8.81 3.30
C ARG A 32 -0.46 -7.58 4.05
N VAL A 33 -1.29 -6.54 4.17
CA VAL A 33 -0.98 -5.32 4.93
C VAL A 33 -0.70 -5.66 6.39
N ARG A 34 -1.56 -6.46 7.03
CA ARG A 34 -1.36 -6.90 8.42
C ARG A 34 -0.06 -7.70 8.60
N LYS A 35 0.20 -8.66 7.72
CA LYS A 35 1.45 -9.46 7.77
C LYS A 35 2.67 -8.56 7.68
N ASP A 36 2.65 -7.56 6.81
CA ASP A 36 3.74 -6.61 6.65
C ASP A 36 3.97 -5.78 7.93
N LEU A 37 2.90 -5.25 8.53
CA LEU A 37 2.98 -4.52 9.81
C LEU A 37 3.55 -5.37 10.95
N THR A 38 3.06 -6.62 11.09
CA THR A 38 3.51 -7.53 12.15
C THR A 38 4.96 -7.98 11.94
N THR A 39 5.33 -8.35 10.70
CA THR A 39 6.69 -8.82 10.39
C THR A 39 7.73 -7.74 10.69
N ASN A 40 7.37 -6.49 10.46
CA ASN A 40 8.27 -5.35 10.64
C ASN A 40 8.06 -4.61 11.97
N LYS A 41 7.20 -5.13 12.87
CA LYS A 41 6.86 -4.54 14.18
C LYS A 41 6.59 -3.02 14.09
N ILE A 42 5.79 -2.62 13.11
CA ILE A 42 5.59 -1.21 12.76
C ILE A 42 4.81 -0.45 13.84
N PHE A 43 3.83 -1.11 14.47
CA PHE A 43 2.99 -0.54 15.52
C PHE A 43 3.16 -1.31 16.83
N ALA A 44 3.20 -0.58 17.94
CA ALA A 44 3.08 -1.09 19.29
C ALA A 44 1.69 -0.76 19.88
N PRO A 45 1.25 -1.48 20.93
CA PRO A 45 0.03 -1.14 21.64
C PRO A 45 0.09 0.29 22.19
N ASN A 46 -0.99 1.05 22.00
CA ASN A 46 -1.17 2.44 22.42
C ASN A 46 -0.29 3.47 21.68
N ASP A 47 0.29 3.13 20.53
CA ASP A 47 0.96 4.12 19.69
C ASP A 47 0.01 5.27 19.30
N HIS A 48 0.51 6.50 19.37
CA HIS A 48 -0.15 7.70 18.87
C HIS A 48 0.18 7.85 17.38
N ILE A 49 -0.78 7.49 16.53
CA ILE A 49 -0.61 7.43 15.09
C ILE A 49 -1.27 8.66 14.44
N LEU A 50 -0.49 9.39 13.66
CA LEU A 50 -1.01 10.43 12.77
C LEU A 50 -1.23 9.88 11.36
N LEU A 51 -2.48 9.85 10.90
CA LEU A 51 -2.80 9.64 9.48
C LEU A 51 -2.89 10.99 8.77
N ILE A 52 -2.01 11.22 7.80
CA ILE A 52 -2.10 12.40 6.92
C ILE A 52 -3.26 12.22 5.94
N ASN A 53 -4.30 13.05 6.08
CA ASN A 53 -5.47 13.02 5.21
C ASN A 53 -5.40 14.11 4.15
N ASP A 54 -4.96 13.72 2.96
CA ASP A 54 -4.87 14.54 1.74
C ASP A 54 -6.16 14.50 0.89
N LYS A 55 -7.26 13.94 1.42
CA LYS A 55 -8.52 13.66 0.70
C LYS A 55 -8.36 12.73 -0.52
N SER A 56 -7.22 12.04 -0.64
CA SER A 56 -7.00 11.08 -1.72
C SER A 56 -7.74 9.76 -1.46
N VAL A 57 -7.95 8.99 -2.54
CA VAL A 57 -8.45 7.61 -2.45
C VAL A 57 -7.53 6.76 -1.58
N LYS A 58 -6.21 7.00 -1.66
CA LYS A 58 -5.20 6.23 -0.93
C LYS A 58 -5.32 6.49 0.58
N ALA A 59 -5.49 7.74 1.02
CA ALA A 59 -5.71 8.06 2.43
C ALA A 59 -7.00 7.44 2.99
N ALA A 60 -8.09 7.44 2.21
CA ALA A 60 -9.32 6.77 2.61
C ALA A 60 -9.14 5.25 2.78
N ILE A 61 -8.35 4.61 1.91
CA ILE A 61 -7.99 3.20 2.03
C ILE A 61 -7.07 2.96 3.25
N CYS A 62 -6.12 3.86 3.53
CA CYS A 62 -5.29 3.77 4.74
C CYS A 62 -6.15 3.80 6.00
N ARG A 63 -7.11 4.73 6.07
CA ARG A 63 -8.08 4.80 7.18
C ARG A 63 -8.83 3.47 7.35
N TYR A 64 -9.35 2.91 6.25
CA TYR A 64 -10.05 1.63 6.28
C TYR A 64 -9.19 0.50 6.90
N PHE A 65 -7.90 0.42 6.54
CA PHE A 65 -7.01 -0.59 7.11
C PHE A 65 -6.66 -0.30 8.56
N LEU A 66 -6.38 0.94 8.94
CA LEU A 66 -6.11 1.33 10.33
C LEU A 66 -7.30 1.02 11.24
N ASP A 67 -8.53 1.31 10.81
CA ASP A 67 -9.75 0.98 11.55
C ASP A 67 -9.91 -0.54 11.73
N SER A 68 -9.44 -1.35 10.77
CA SER A 68 -9.42 -2.80 10.92
C SER A 68 -8.35 -3.25 11.92
N ILE A 69 -7.14 -2.69 11.84
CA ILE A 69 -6.01 -3.03 12.72
C ILE A 69 -6.30 -2.65 14.17
N LYS A 70 -6.97 -1.50 14.40
CA LYS A 70 -7.38 -1.02 15.72
C LYS A 70 -8.24 -2.02 16.49
N LYS A 71 -8.92 -2.94 15.80
CA LYS A 71 -9.73 -3.99 16.43
C LYS A 71 -8.88 -5.06 17.12
N ASP A 72 -7.65 -5.26 16.68
CA ASP A 72 -6.75 -6.29 17.22
C ASP A 72 -5.66 -5.70 18.11
N ILE A 73 -5.24 -4.46 17.85
CA ILE A 73 -4.23 -3.74 18.63
C ILE A 73 -4.85 -2.40 19.02
N PRO A 74 -4.89 -2.03 20.32
CA PRO A 74 -5.37 -0.72 20.71
C PRO A 74 -4.40 0.35 20.17
N LEU A 75 -4.91 1.21 19.29
CA LEU A 75 -4.15 2.30 18.66
C LEU A 75 -4.91 3.61 18.82
N ASP A 76 -4.19 4.69 19.12
CA ASP A 76 -4.77 6.04 19.13
C ASP A 76 -4.53 6.72 17.77
N ILE A 77 -5.60 6.86 16.98
CA ILE A 77 -5.50 7.30 15.58
C ILE A 77 -6.02 8.72 15.47
N HIS A 78 -5.12 9.63 15.11
CA HIS A 78 -5.40 11.04 14.82
C HIS A 78 -5.39 11.28 13.33
N ILE A 79 -6.46 11.86 12.79
CA ILE A 79 -6.57 12.17 11.36
C ILE A 79 -6.46 13.68 11.18
N LYS A 80 -5.36 14.15 10.58
CA LYS A 80 -5.16 15.58 10.30
C LYS A 80 -4.64 15.79 8.87
N SER A 81 -4.86 16.97 8.33
CA SER A 81 -4.33 17.37 7.02
C SER A 81 -2.87 17.85 7.07
N ILE A 82 -2.41 18.27 8.25
CA ILE A 82 -1.08 18.85 8.48
C ILE A 82 -0.43 18.14 9.66
N LYS A 83 0.89 17.93 9.57
CA LYS A 83 1.71 17.41 10.66
C LYS A 83 1.78 18.43 11.80
N THR A 84 0.97 18.23 12.84
CA THR A 84 0.93 19.10 14.01
C THR A 84 0.93 18.29 15.31
N GLY A 85 1.98 18.46 16.12
CA GLY A 85 2.19 17.74 17.37
C GLY A 85 3.20 16.61 17.27
N GLU A 86 3.48 16.00 18.42
CA GLU A 86 4.34 14.83 18.55
C GLU A 86 3.52 13.55 18.43
N TYR A 87 3.97 12.65 17.57
CA TYR A 87 3.33 11.37 17.28
C TYR A 87 4.40 10.29 17.18
N ASP A 88 4.11 9.10 17.69
CA ASP A 88 5.03 7.96 17.63
C ASP A 88 5.24 7.50 16.19
N LYS A 89 4.16 7.54 15.39
CA LYS A 89 4.16 7.12 13.99
C LYS A 89 3.34 8.07 13.13
N ILE A 90 3.87 8.36 11.93
CA ILE A 90 3.18 9.15 10.91
C ILE A 90 2.91 8.24 9.74
N VAL A 91 1.65 8.02 9.41
CA VAL A 91 1.20 7.17 8.32
C VAL A 91 0.88 8.03 7.10
N THR A 92 1.50 7.69 5.97
CA THR A 92 1.20 8.34 4.68
C THR A 92 0.44 7.41 3.73
N SER A 93 -0.07 8.02 2.67
CA SER A 93 -0.83 7.35 1.60
C SER A 93 0.07 6.70 0.53
N ALA A 94 1.38 6.64 0.77
CA ALA A 94 2.37 5.99 -0.09
C ALA A 94 2.10 4.49 -0.22
N ASN A 95 2.26 3.97 -1.43
CA ASN A 95 1.99 2.58 -1.79
C ASN A 95 3.17 1.93 -2.54
N LEU A 96 3.04 0.66 -2.92
CA LEU A 96 4.10 -0.10 -3.57
C LEU A 96 4.72 0.62 -4.78
N ASP A 97 3.89 1.15 -5.68
CA ASP A 97 4.37 1.86 -6.87
C ASP A 97 5.14 3.13 -6.49
N TYR A 98 4.71 3.87 -5.47
CA TYR A 98 5.43 5.04 -4.96
C TYR A 98 6.82 4.69 -4.42
N GLU A 99 6.95 3.59 -3.65
CA GLU A 99 8.24 3.13 -3.15
C GLU A 99 9.23 2.84 -4.28
N ILE A 100 8.74 2.16 -5.32
CA ILE A 100 9.54 1.79 -6.47
C ILE A 100 9.92 3.03 -7.27
N GLU A 101 8.99 3.97 -7.48
CA GLU A 101 9.26 5.24 -8.16
C GLU A 101 10.34 6.04 -7.41
N SER A 102 10.20 6.19 -6.09
CA SER A 102 11.18 6.89 -5.26
C SER A 102 12.57 6.23 -5.31
N PHE A 103 12.61 4.89 -5.26
CA PHE A 103 13.85 4.14 -5.40
C PHE A 103 14.48 4.34 -6.79
N LEU A 104 13.71 4.20 -7.87
CA LEU A 104 14.24 4.38 -9.23
C LEU A 104 14.72 5.83 -9.46
N GLU A 105 14.00 6.83 -8.97
CA GLU A 105 14.42 8.23 -9.05
C GLU A 105 15.77 8.45 -8.35
N SER A 106 15.98 7.84 -7.18
CA SER A 106 17.27 7.92 -6.48
C SER A 106 18.41 7.30 -7.30
N LEU A 107 18.18 6.15 -7.94
CA LEU A 107 19.16 5.48 -8.79
C LEU A 107 19.50 6.34 -10.04
N PHE A 108 18.49 6.88 -10.72
CA PHE A 108 18.73 7.67 -11.93
C PHE A 108 19.33 9.05 -11.65
N THR A 109 19.09 9.61 -10.46
CA THR A 109 19.66 10.90 -10.06
C THR A 109 20.96 10.77 -9.28
N ASN A 110 21.43 9.55 -9.04
CA ASN A 110 22.58 9.23 -8.21
C ASN A 110 22.53 9.89 -6.82
N LYS A 111 21.32 10.00 -6.26
CA LYS A 111 21.08 10.54 -4.91
C LYS A 111 20.95 9.38 -3.93
N PRO A 112 21.41 9.54 -2.68
CA PRO A 112 21.23 8.51 -1.67
C PRO A 112 19.74 8.23 -1.44
N TYR A 113 19.34 6.97 -1.58
CA TYR A 113 17.99 6.54 -1.26
C TYR A 113 17.84 6.49 0.26
N THR A 114 17.11 7.45 0.82
CA THR A 114 16.80 7.46 2.25
C THR A 114 15.41 6.89 2.47
N GLN A 115 15.29 5.84 3.28
CA GLN A 115 13.96 5.37 3.68
C GLN A 115 13.25 6.47 4.49
N SER A 116 12.00 6.72 4.15
CA SER A 116 11.16 7.63 4.92
C SER A 116 11.06 7.13 6.36
N LYS A 117 11.16 8.05 7.33
CA LYS A 117 10.81 7.76 8.74
C LYS A 117 9.30 7.53 8.91
N GLU A 118 8.52 7.88 7.89
CA GLU A 118 7.07 7.72 7.89
C GLU A 118 6.67 6.28 7.52
N VAL A 119 5.55 5.84 8.09
CA VAL A 119 4.99 4.51 7.89
C VAL A 119 4.13 4.50 6.63
N HIS A 120 4.59 3.76 5.63
CA HIS A 120 3.87 3.60 4.37
C HIS A 120 2.99 2.36 4.43
N LEU A 121 1.76 2.53 4.93
CA LEU A 121 0.83 1.42 5.22
C LEU A 121 0.49 0.57 3.99
N LEU A 122 0.48 1.19 2.80
CA LEU A 122 0.14 0.52 1.54
C LEU A 122 1.36 0.08 0.74
N ARG A 123 2.56 0.06 1.34
CA ARG A 123 3.81 -0.31 0.63
C ARG A 123 3.82 -1.70 -0.01
N THR A 124 2.88 -2.57 0.36
CA THR A 124 2.70 -3.91 -0.23
C THR A 124 1.52 -4.01 -1.21
N VAL A 125 0.89 -2.88 -1.53
CA VAL A 125 -0.33 -2.77 -2.33
C VAL A 125 -0.06 -1.94 -3.58
N SER A 126 -0.29 -2.51 -4.76
CA SER A 126 -0.06 -1.82 -6.03
C SER A 126 -1.18 -0.84 -6.41
N ASP A 127 -0.91 0.07 -7.32
CA ASP A 127 -1.92 0.99 -7.89
C ASP A 127 -3.09 0.23 -8.53
N GLU A 128 -2.84 -0.93 -9.15
CA GLU A 128 -3.89 -1.78 -9.72
C GLU A 128 -4.80 -2.37 -8.63
N GLU A 129 -4.20 -2.77 -7.52
CA GLU A 129 -4.93 -3.25 -6.34
C GLU A 129 -5.73 -2.10 -5.70
N ILE A 130 -5.17 -0.89 -5.62
CA ILE A 130 -5.85 0.32 -5.13
C ILE A 130 -7.06 0.66 -5.99
N ILE A 131 -6.96 0.59 -7.32
CA ILE A 131 -8.09 0.82 -8.23
C ILE A 131 -9.20 -0.21 -7.97
N THR A 132 -8.82 -1.47 -7.71
CA THR A 132 -9.77 -2.53 -7.39
C THR A 132 -10.42 -2.31 -6.01
N LEU A 133 -9.63 -1.95 -4.99
CA LEU A 133 -10.12 -1.61 -3.66
C LEU A 133 -11.09 -0.43 -3.70
N LYS A 134 -10.75 0.63 -4.45
CA LYS A 134 -11.62 1.78 -4.66
C LYS A 134 -12.99 1.37 -5.18
N LYS A 135 -13.04 0.47 -6.17
CA LYS A 135 -14.31 -0.03 -6.74
C LYS A 135 -15.11 -0.81 -5.71
N ILE A 136 -14.45 -1.68 -4.92
CA ILE A 136 -15.10 -2.51 -3.89
C ILE A 136 -15.64 -1.64 -2.75
N LEU A 137 -14.84 -0.69 -2.28
CA LEU A 137 -15.17 0.22 -1.18
C LEU A 137 -16.04 1.41 -1.64
N LYS A 138 -16.39 1.50 -2.92
CA LYS A 138 -17.20 2.57 -3.53
C LYS A 138 -16.65 3.98 -3.26
N LEU A 139 -15.32 4.13 -3.25
CA LEU A 139 -14.65 5.40 -2.96
C LEU A 139 -14.64 6.32 -4.21
N LYS A 140 -14.82 7.63 -4.00
CA LYS A 140 -14.76 8.67 -5.04
C LYS A 140 -13.33 9.20 -5.21
N GLY A 141 -12.99 9.68 -6.42
CA GLY A 141 -11.67 10.26 -6.74
C GLY A 141 -10.91 9.48 -7.82
N SER A 142 -9.86 10.04 -8.40
CA SER A 142 -9.03 9.37 -9.41
C SER A 142 -7.68 8.95 -8.83
N VAL A 143 -7.15 7.84 -9.31
CA VAL A 143 -5.76 7.43 -9.05
C VAL A 143 -4.96 7.92 -10.24
N LYS A 144 -4.17 8.99 -10.07
CA LYS A 144 -3.31 9.54 -11.12
C LYS A 144 -2.02 8.70 -11.19
N LYS A 145 -1.61 8.35 -12.41
CA LYS A 145 -0.31 7.69 -12.66
C LYS A 145 0.73 8.70 -13.13
N THR A 146 1.94 8.56 -12.60
CA THR A 146 3.10 9.33 -13.04
C THR A 146 3.64 8.79 -14.38
N LYS A 147 4.63 9.49 -14.96
CA LYS A 147 5.34 8.97 -16.14
C LYS A 147 6.07 7.67 -15.82
N MET A 148 6.71 7.59 -14.65
CA MET A 148 7.41 6.39 -14.19
C MET A 148 6.43 5.23 -13.95
N GLY A 149 5.28 5.48 -13.34
CA GLY A 149 4.25 4.46 -13.15
C GLY A 149 3.79 3.80 -14.45
N LYS A 150 3.71 4.56 -15.56
CA LYS A 150 3.40 3.99 -16.89
C LYS A 150 4.50 3.07 -17.42
N ILE A 151 5.77 3.36 -17.11
CA ILE A 151 6.92 2.51 -17.46
C ILE A 151 6.87 1.23 -16.63
N LEU A 152 6.64 1.36 -15.32
CA LEU A 152 6.50 0.23 -14.41
C LEU A 152 5.36 -0.72 -14.82
N ASP A 153 4.24 -0.18 -15.31
CA ASP A 153 3.16 -1.02 -15.85
C ASP A 153 3.56 -1.78 -17.11
N LYS A 154 4.38 -1.18 -17.99
CA LYS A 154 4.89 -1.88 -19.18
C LYS A 154 5.82 -3.01 -18.77
N LEU A 155 6.71 -2.76 -17.80
CA LEU A 155 7.60 -3.78 -17.24
C LEU A 155 6.82 -4.92 -16.59
N GLU A 156 5.84 -4.62 -15.74
CA GLU A 156 5.00 -5.62 -15.08
C GLU A 156 4.20 -6.46 -16.08
N LYS A 157 3.78 -5.85 -17.21
CA LYS A 157 3.08 -6.57 -18.28
C LYS A 157 3.99 -7.54 -19.04
N GLN A 158 5.24 -7.16 -19.29
CA GLN A 158 6.23 -8.00 -19.98
C GLN A 158 6.81 -9.07 -19.05
N TYR A 159 7.08 -8.70 -17.80
CA TYR A 159 7.74 -9.52 -16.80
C TYR A 159 6.94 -9.45 -15.48
N PRO A 160 5.92 -10.32 -15.31
CA PRO A 160 5.10 -10.33 -14.09
C PRO A 160 5.93 -10.52 -12.83
N GLY A 161 5.64 -9.72 -11.79
CA GLY A 161 6.37 -9.73 -10.52
C GLY A 161 7.55 -8.76 -10.45
N SER A 162 7.84 -8.01 -11.53
CA SER A 162 8.92 -7.01 -11.56
C SER A 162 8.78 -5.95 -10.48
N LYS A 163 7.56 -5.44 -10.22
CA LYS A 163 7.32 -4.45 -9.16
C LYS A 163 7.75 -4.98 -7.77
N PHE A 164 7.36 -6.20 -7.44
CA PHE A 164 7.76 -6.83 -6.17
C PHE A 164 9.25 -7.14 -6.11
N GLY A 165 9.87 -7.52 -7.24
CA GLY A 165 11.32 -7.69 -7.35
C GLY A 165 12.06 -6.40 -7.02
N LEU A 166 11.67 -5.30 -7.65
CA LEU A 166 12.25 -3.96 -7.42
C LEU A 166 12.08 -3.49 -5.99
N PHE A 167 10.89 -3.67 -5.42
CA PHE A 167 10.62 -3.31 -4.02
C PHE A 167 11.48 -4.12 -3.03
N LYS A 168 11.70 -5.41 -3.29
CA LYS A 168 12.62 -6.21 -2.46
C LYS A 168 14.05 -5.70 -2.57
N SER A 169 14.49 -5.32 -3.77
CA SER A 169 15.82 -4.73 -3.97
C SER A 169 15.95 -3.42 -3.20
N SER A 170 14.97 -2.51 -3.28
CA SER A 170 15.03 -1.24 -2.55
C SER A 170 15.12 -1.44 -1.04
N SER A 171 14.36 -2.38 -0.48
CA SER A 171 14.40 -2.69 0.95
C SER A 171 15.76 -3.24 1.44
N ARG A 172 16.56 -3.87 0.55
CA ARG A 172 17.89 -4.40 0.87
C ARG A 172 18.98 -3.33 0.76
N THR A 173 18.87 -2.43 -0.21
CA THR A 173 19.89 -1.40 -0.46
C THR A 173 19.89 -0.31 0.61
N SER A 174 18.76 -0.07 1.29
CA SER A 174 18.67 0.90 2.40
C SER A 174 19.24 0.41 3.73
N ALA A 175 19.64 -0.86 3.83
CA ALA A 175 20.15 -1.46 5.07
C ALA A 175 21.69 -1.34 5.21
N VAL A 176 22.31 -0.47 4.39
CA VAL A 176 23.73 -0.13 4.38
C VAL A 176 23.85 1.36 4.65
#